data_AF-A0A1V5D4M9-F1
#
_entry.id   AF-A0A1V5D4M9-F1
#
_cell.length_a   1.000
_cell.length_b   1.000
_cell.length_c   1.000
_cell.angle_alpha   90.00
_cell.angle_beta   90.00
_cell.angle_gamma   90.00
#
_symmetry.space_group_name_H-M   'P 1'
#
loop_
_entity.id
_entity.type
_entity.pdbx_description
1 polymer ?
#
loop_
_entity_poly.entity_id
_entity_poly.type
_entity_poly.pdbx_seq_one_letter_code
_entity_poly.pdbx_strand_id
1 'polypeptide(L)' 'MTALKRIGKPDDIAEMVLALAGPVRWVTGQTIHTSGGIAI' A
#
# COMPACT_ATOMS: atom_id res chain seq x y z
N MET A 1 12.85 -11.85 1.39
CA MET A 1 13.22 -10.85 0.37
C MET A 1 11.94 -10.42 -0.34
N THR A 2 11.70 -9.11 -0.53
CA THR A 2 10.46 -8.60 -1.15
C THR A 2 10.52 -8.72 -2.68
N ALA A 3 9.38 -8.81 -3.36
CA ALA A 3 9.34 -8.84 -4.83
C ALA A 3 9.93 -7.57 -5.45
N LEU A 4 9.77 -6.43 -4.76
CA LEU A 4 10.32 -5.13 -5.15
C LEU A 4 11.83 -4.97 -4.92
N LYS A 5 12.50 -5.94 -4.26
CA LYS A 5 13.95 -6.01 -4.06
C LYS A 5 14.59 -4.75 -3.47
N ARG A 6 13.83 -3.97 -2.71
CA ARG A 6 14.29 -2.78 -1.99
C ARG A 6 13.55 -2.63 -0.67
N ILE A 7 14.13 -1.82 0.22
CA ILE A 7 13.45 -1.37 1.43
C ILE A 7 12.40 -0.32 1.04
N GLY A 8 11.21 -0.45 1.62
CA GLY A 8 10.13 0.52 1.47
C GLY A 8 10.47 1.84 2.18
N LYS A 9 9.95 2.93 1.65
CA LYS A 9 10.02 4.27 2.25
C LYS A 9 8.62 4.69 2.70
N PRO A 10 8.51 5.63 3.65
CA PRO A 10 7.21 6.14 4.10
C PRO A 10 6.32 6.62 2.93
N ASP A 11 6.91 7.26 1.93
CA ASP A 11 6.19 7.78 0.76
C ASP A 11 5.51 6.69 -0.07
N ASP A 12 6.06 5.46 -0.09
CA ASP A 12 5.45 4.32 -0.80
C ASP A 12 4.09 3.91 -0.20
N ILE A 13 3.89 4.16 1.10
CA ILE A 13 2.61 3.90 1.78
C ILE A 13 1.70 5.13 1.69
N ALA A 14 2.27 6.33 1.76
CA ALA A 14 1.53 7.59 1.74
C ALA A 14 0.65 7.72 0.49
N GLU A 15 1.15 7.33 -0.69
CA GLU A 15 0.35 7.36 -1.92
C GLU A 15 -0.92 6.51 -1.82
N MET A 16 -0.83 5.30 -1.26
CA MET A 16 -2.01 4.43 -1.10
C MET A 16 -3.00 5.01 -0.08
N VAL A 17 -2.50 5.63 0.99
CA VAL A 17 -3.36 6.32 1.98
C VAL A 17 -4.11 7.47 1.32
N LEU A 18 -3.42 8.29 0.52
CA LEU A 18 -4.06 9.39 -0.22
C LEU A 18 -5.09 8.88 -1.23
N ALA A 19 -4.80 7.75 -1.89
CA ALA A 19 -5.76 7.11 -2.79
C ALA A 19 -7.03 6.68 -2.04
N LEU A 20 -6.89 6.00 -0.90
CA LEU A 20 -8.02 5.59 -0.05
C LEU A 20 -8.82 6.78 0.48
N ALA A 21 -8.14 7.85 0.89
CA ALA A 21 -8.78 9.08 1.37
C ALA A 21 -9.45 9.90 0.24
N GLY A 22 -9.15 9.61 -1.03
CA GLY A 22 -9.56 10.40 -2.18
C GLY A 22 -10.35 9.60 -3.22
N PRO A 23 -9.72 9.19 -4.33
CA PRO A 23 -10.41 8.62 -5.49
C PRO A 23 -11.05 7.25 -5.26
N VAL A 24 -10.53 6.44 -4.33
CA VAL A 24 -10.92 5.02 -4.18
C VAL A 24 -12.10 4.83 -3.21
N ARG A 25 -13.17 5.64 -3.39
CA ARG A 25 -14.25 5.82 -2.39
C ARG A 25 -15.13 4.60 -2.11
N TRP A 26 -15.11 3.60 -2.98
CA TRP A 26 -15.96 2.41 -2.82
C TRP A 26 -15.21 1.19 -2.24
N VAL A 27 -13.97 1.39 -1.77
CA VAL A 27 -13.22 0.33 -1.09
C VAL A 27 -13.35 0.53 0.41
N THR A 28 -13.98 -0.44 1.07
CA THR A 28 -14.19 -0.44 2.52
C THR A 28 -14.09 -1.86 3.09
N GLY A 29 -13.72 -1.97 4.37
CA GLY A 29 -13.57 -3.25 5.06
C GLY A 29 -12.44 -4.15 4.55
N GLN A 30 -11.52 -3.61 3.74
CA GLN A 30 -10.38 -4.36 3.19
C GLN A 30 -9.09 -4.05 3.96
N THR A 31 -8.23 -5.06 4.07
CA THR A 31 -6.83 -4.89 4.45
C THR A 31 -5.98 -4.83 3.19
N ILE A 32 -5.32 -3.70 2.93
CA ILE A 32 -4.49 -3.50 1.74
C ILE A 32 -3.01 -3.55 2.16
N HIS A 33 -2.26 -4.46 1.55
CA HIS A 33 -0.83 -4.64 1.83
C HIS A 33 0.03 -3.85 0.83
N THR A 34 0.65 -2.76 1.29
CA THR A 34 1.66 -1.98 0.55
C THR A 34 3.09 -2.43 0.92
N SER A 35 3.32 -3.74 0.92
CA SER A 35 4.52 -4.37 1.52
C SER A 35 5.66 -4.62 0.53
N GLY A 36 5.54 -4.13 -0.71
CA GLY A 36 6.48 -4.45 -1.78
C GLY A 36 6.44 -5.93 -2.22
N GLY A 37 5.30 -6.59 -2.02
CA GLY A 37 5.07 -7.99 -2.40
C GLY A 37 5.48 -9.01 -1.35
N ILE A 38 5.66 -8.61 -0.09
CA ILE A 38 5.68 -9.56 1.03
C ILE A 38 4.23 -9.97 1.33
N ALA A 39 3.91 -11.25 1.18
CA ALA A 39 2.68 -11.81 1.74
C ALA A 39 2.91 -12.05 3.25
N ILE A 40 2.08 -11.42 4.07
CA ILE A 40 1.98 -11.59 5.53
C ILE A 40 0.55 -12.01 5.87
#